data_AF-A0A191T6G9-F1
#
_entry.id   AF-A0A191T6G9-F1
#
_cell.length_a   1.000
_cell.length_b   1.000
_cell.length_c   1.000
_cell.angle_alpha   90.00
_cell.angle_beta   90.00
_cell.angle_gamma   90.00
#
_symmetry.space_group_name_H-M   'P 1'
#
loop_
_entity.id
_entity.type
_entity.pdbx_description
1 polymer ?
#
loop_
_entity_poly.entity_id
_entity_poly.type
_entity_poly.pdbx_seq_one_letter_code
_entity_poly.pdbx_strand_id
1 'polypeptide(L)'
;MNVLKSRLYSLEIFEKLLKFTHSCLGRLKKSTLWIVSFFYIRLTDLIEDFVHEECHLLQKFDLYFFYCLQYIYMTRVKRGYVARRRRNRILAITAGFKRAHSRLFRPANQQAMKALVSSSRDRVRRKRDFRQLWITRMNAAVRQKGISYSKFIHQLYKNKIGLNRKMISQIAVLDNDAFVQIFNKINEKDA
;
A
#
# COMPACT_ATOMS: atom_id res chain seq x y z
N MET A 1 30.97 -49.46 -31.66
CA MET A 1 31.68 -48.34 -30.99
C MET A 1 30.97 -46.98 -31.04
N ASN A 2 29.74 -46.86 -31.59
CA ASN A 2 29.00 -45.59 -31.67
C ASN A 2 27.79 -45.47 -30.73
N VAL A 3 27.52 -46.48 -29.90
CA VAL A 3 26.40 -46.48 -28.94
C VAL A 3 26.83 -45.96 -27.55
N LEU A 4 28.12 -46.01 -27.23
CA LEU A 4 28.65 -45.50 -25.94
C LEU A 4 28.93 -43.99 -25.97
N LYS A 5 29.16 -43.39 -27.15
CA LYS A 5 29.38 -41.94 -27.30
C LYS A 5 28.09 -41.13 -27.17
N SER A 6 26.95 -41.68 -27.57
CA SER A 6 25.62 -41.06 -27.41
C SER A 6 25.12 -41.09 -25.97
N ARG A 7 25.51 -42.12 -25.17
CA ARG A 7 25.23 -42.19 -23.72
C ARG A 7 26.00 -41.16 -22.89
N LEU A 8 27.23 -40.82 -23.28
CA LEU A 8 28.02 -39.81 -22.57
C LEU A 8 27.51 -38.39 -22.85
N TYR A 9 26.99 -38.13 -24.05
CA TYR A 9 26.38 -36.85 -24.40
C TYR A 9 25.05 -36.59 -23.66
N SER A 10 24.24 -37.63 -23.40
CA SER A 10 22.96 -37.44 -22.68
C SER A 10 23.16 -37.18 -21.19
N LEU A 11 24.17 -37.79 -20.56
CA LEU A 11 24.49 -37.60 -19.14
C LEU A 11 25.10 -36.22 -18.84
N GLU A 12 25.94 -35.67 -19.71
CA GLU A 12 26.49 -34.31 -19.54
C GLU A 12 25.42 -33.21 -19.67
N ILE A 13 24.43 -33.41 -20.54
CA ILE A 13 23.30 -32.47 -20.70
C ILE A 13 22.39 -32.53 -19.47
N PHE A 14 22.21 -33.72 -18.88
CA PHE A 14 21.41 -33.93 -17.69
C PHE A 14 22.03 -33.29 -16.44
N GLU A 15 23.35 -33.41 -16.25
CA GLU A 15 24.05 -32.73 -15.14
C GLU A 15 24.03 -31.20 -15.27
N LYS A 16 24.14 -30.67 -16.49
CA LYS A 16 24.08 -29.22 -16.74
C LYS A 16 22.68 -28.65 -16.45
N LEU A 17 21.62 -29.41 -16.76
CA LEU A 17 20.24 -29.04 -16.43
C LEU A 17 19.94 -29.11 -14.91
N LEU A 18 20.53 -30.08 -14.20
CA LEU A 18 20.45 -30.17 -12.73
C LEU A 18 21.17 -29.02 -12.03
N LYS A 19 22.35 -28.61 -12.50
CA LYS A 19 23.08 -27.45 -11.94
C LYS A 19 22.37 -26.12 -12.22
N PHE A 20 21.66 -26.00 -13.35
CA PHE A 20 20.86 -24.81 -13.68
C PHE A 20 19.62 -24.66 -12.78
N THR A 21 18.94 -25.77 -12.49
CA THR A 21 17.75 -25.76 -11.62
C THR A 21 18.08 -25.45 -10.16
N HIS A 22 19.22 -25.92 -9.65
CA HIS A 22 19.70 -25.59 -8.30
C HIS A 22 20.12 -24.12 -8.12
N SER A 23 20.66 -23.47 -9.15
CA SER A 23 20.98 -22.02 -9.13
C SER A 23 19.73 -21.13 -9.07
N CYS A 24 18.64 -21.53 -9.74
CA CYS A 24 17.38 -20.78 -9.74
C CYS A 24 16.51 -20.99 -8.49
N LEU A 25 16.80 -22.01 -7.66
CA LEU A 25 16.00 -22.39 -6.48
C LEU A 25 16.33 -21.61 -5.20
N GLY A 26 17.08 -20.51 -5.28
CA GLY A 26 17.34 -19.61 -4.14
C GLY A 26 16.14 -18.75 -3.69
N ARG A 27 14.96 -18.88 -4.31
CA ARG A 27 13.81 -18.00 -4.03
C ARG A 27 12.44 -18.68 -4.11
N LEU A 28 12.34 -19.97 -3.79
CA LEU A 28 11.06 -20.68 -3.76
C LEU A 28 10.84 -21.36 -2.40
N LYS A 29 9.67 -21.10 -1.80
CA LYS A 29 9.25 -21.66 -0.51
C LYS A 29 9.15 -23.20 -0.61
N LYS A 30 9.42 -23.89 0.51
CA LYS A 30 9.42 -25.36 0.71
C LYS A 30 8.25 -26.14 0.07
N SER A 31 7.14 -25.49 -0.27
CA SER A 31 5.95 -26.08 -0.90
C SER A 31 6.15 -26.54 -2.36
N THR A 32 7.17 -26.08 -3.08
CA THR A 32 7.41 -26.47 -4.48
C THR A 32 8.38 -27.64 -4.66
N LEU A 33 9.09 -28.05 -3.61
CA LEU A 33 10.04 -29.17 -3.66
C LEU A 33 9.35 -30.54 -3.80
N TRP A 34 8.18 -30.72 -3.20
CA TRP A 34 7.42 -31.97 -3.26
C TRP A 34 6.95 -32.32 -4.68
N ILE A 35 6.64 -31.30 -5.50
CA ILE A 35 6.15 -31.48 -6.87
C ILE A 35 7.28 -31.95 -7.80
N VAL A 36 8.49 -31.43 -7.62
CA VAL A 36 9.64 -31.76 -8.47
C VAL A 36 10.19 -33.16 -8.14
N SER A 37 10.20 -33.55 -6.86
CA SER A 37 10.60 -34.91 -6.46
C SER A 37 9.60 -35.98 -6.89
N PHE A 38 8.30 -35.70 -6.87
CA PHE A 38 7.27 -36.65 -7.30
C PHE A 38 7.27 -36.88 -8.83
N PHE A 39 7.72 -35.89 -9.59
CA PHE A 39 7.82 -35.99 -11.05
C PHE A 39 9.07 -36.78 -11.49
N TYR A 40 10.15 -36.76 -10.70
CA TYR A 40 11.39 -37.48 -11.03
C TYR A 40 11.31 -38.98 -10.74
N ILE A 41 10.63 -39.38 -9.66
CA ILE A 41 10.47 -40.81 -9.31
C ILE A 41 9.58 -41.54 -10.33
N ARG A 42 8.66 -40.84 -10.99
CA ARG A 42 7.76 -41.44 -11.98
C ARG A 42 8.34 -41.51 -13.39
N LEU A 43 9.50 -40.89 -13.63
CA LEU A 43 10.16 -40.90 -14.94
C LEU A 43 11.21 -42.01 -15.07
N THR A 44 11.70 -42.55 -13.95
CA THR A 44 12.65 -43.67 -13.93
C THR A 44 11.98 -45.03 -14.09
N ASP A 45 10.69 -45.16 -13.74
CA ASP A 45 9.94 -46.41 -13.87
C ASP A 45 9.42 -46.67 -15.30
N LEU A 46 9.65 -45.74 -16.24
CA LEU A 46 9.08 -45.79 -17.59
C LEU A 46 10.13 -46.09 -18.68
N ILE A 47 11.35 -46.47 -18.30
CA ILE A 47 12.48 -46.69 -19.22
C ILE A 47 12.88 -48.18 -19.36
N GLU A 48 12.25 -49.12 -18.65
CA GLU A 48 12.55 -50.57 -18.82
C GLU A 48 11.60 -51.36 -19.73
N ASP A 49 10.45 -50.83 -20.16
CA ASP A 49 9.44 -51.62 -20.88
C ASP A 49 9.45 -51.48 -22.42
N PHE A 50 10.48 -50.88 -23.03
CA PHE A 50 10.46 -50.56 -24.47
C PHE A 50 11.55 -51.27 -25.29
N VAL A 51 11.60 -52.60 -25.20
CA VAL A 51 12.28 -53.46 -26.19
C VAL A 51 11.43 -54.71 -26.48
N HIS A 52 10.34 -54.55 -27.24
CA HIS A 52 9.97 -55.43 -28.37
C HIS A 52 8.63 -54.97 -28.99
N GLU A 53 8.58 -55.05 -30.32
CA GLU A 53 7.38 -55.20 -31.16
C GLU A 53 6.46 -54.00 -31.45
N GLU A 54 6.86 -53.32 -32.52
CA GLU A 54 6.12 -53.05 -33.78
C GLU A 54 4.71 -52.41 -33.80
N CYS A 55 4.64 -51.37 -34.64
CA CYS A 55 3.56 -51.07 -35.59
C CYS A 55 2.13 -50.91 -35.06
N HIS A 56 1.80 -49.75 -34.46
CA HIS A 56 0.43 -49.16 -34.54
C HIS A 56 0.40 -47.67 -34.07
N LEU A 57 1.32 -46.84 -34.57
CA LEU A 57 1.51 -45.44 -34.11
C LEU A 57 1.11 -44.37 -35.16
N LEU A 58 -0.01 -44.56 -35.87
CA LEU A 58 -0.62 -43.50 -36.69
C LEU A 58 -2.13 -43.34 -36.47
N GLN A 59 -2.62 -43.63 -35.26
CA GLN A 59 -3.99 -43.27 -34.84
C GLN A 59 -4.07 -42.67 -33.42
N LYS A 60 -2.96 -42.62 -32.67
CA LYS A 60 -2.93 -42.08 -31.30
C LYS A 60 -2.41 -40.64 -31.21
N PHE A 61 -1.87 -40.08 -32.30
CA PHE A 61 -1.40 -38.68 -32.32
C PHE A 61 -2.57 -37.66 -32.41
N ASP A 62 -3.70 -38.03 -33.01
CA ASP A 62 -4.88 -37.16 -33.09
C ASP A 62 -5.67 -37.08 -31.78
N LEU A 63 -5.65 -38.14 -30.96
CA LEU A 63 -6.34 -38.19 -29.67
C LEU A 63 -5.67 -37.31 -28.60
N TYR A 64 -4.34 -37.16 -28.65
CA TYR A 64 -3.62 -36.33 -27.67
C TYR A 64 -3.76 -34.83 -27.97
N PHE A 65 -3.90 -34.44 -29.24
CA PHE A 65 -4.21 -33.06 -29.62
C PHE A 65 -5.66 -32.67 -29.27
N PHE A 66 -6.59 -33.63 -29.37
CA PHE A 66 -7.99 -33.43 -28.97
C PHE A 66 -8.15 -33.30 -27.43
N TYR A 67 -7.42 -34.10 -26.65
CA TYR A 67 -7.47 -34.04 -25.18
C TYR A 67 -6.81 -32.78 -24.57
N CYS A 68 -5.82 -32.19 -25.25
CA CYS A 68 -5.18 -30.95 -24.78
C CYS A 68 -6.08 -29.71 -24.98
N LEU A 69 -6.93 -29.69 -26.01
CA LEU A 69 -7.92 -28.62 -26.25
C LEU A 69 -9.13 -28.70 -25.29
N GLN A 70 -9.34 -29.84 -24.62
CA GLN A 70 -10.44 -30.03 -23.68
C GLN A 70 -10.15 -29.51 -22.25
N TYR A 71 -8.90 -29.12 -21.96
CA TYR A 71 -8.47 -28.67 -20.63
C TYR A 71 -8.20 -27.15 -20.47
N ILE A 72 -8.51 -26.33 -21.48
CA ILE A 72 -8.56 -24.85 -21.33
C ILE A 72 -10.03 -24.39 -21.33
N TYR A 73 -10.92 -25.16 -20.72
CA TYR A 73 -12.26 -24.66 -20.40
C TYR A 73 -12.16 -23.75 -19.17
N MET A 74 -11.62 -22.53 -19.38
CA MET A 74 -11.71 -21.46 -18.40
C MET A 74 -13.20 -21.23 -18.10
N THR A 75 -13.63 -21.63 -16.90
CA THR A 75 -15.00 -21.44 -16.47
C THR A 75 -15.30 -19.94 -16.44
N ARG A 76 -16.24 -19.51 -17.27
CA ARG A 76 -16.62 -18.09 -17.38
C ARG A 76 -17.32 -17.64 -16.09
N VAL A 77 -16.59 -16.98 -15.19
CA VAL A 77 -17.17 -16.38 -13.98
C VAL A 77 -17.79 -15.02 -14.32
N LYS A 78 -19.12 -14.91 -14.21
CA LYS A 78 -19.83 -13.64 -14.41
C LYS A 78 -19.51 -12.66 -13.26
N ARG A 79 -19.37 -11.37 -13.59
CA ARG A 79 -19.03 -10.31 -12.61
C ARG A 79 -20.10 -10.05 -11.54
N GLY A 80 -21.36 -10.43 -11.78
CA GLY A 80 -22.45 -10.46 -10.80
C GLY A 80 -22.65 -9.16 -9.99
N TYR A 81 -23.06 -9.30 -8.73
CA TYR A 81 -23.37 -8.19 -7.83
C TYR A 81 -22.13 -7.39 -7.37
N VAL A 82 -20.92 -7.94 -7.53
CA VAL A 82 -19.67 -7.34 -7.04
C VAL A 82 -19.45 -5.96 -7.65
N ALA A 83 -19.76 -5.80 -8.94
CA ALA A 83 -19.70 -4.51 -9.63
C ALA A 83 -20.70 -3.49 -9.06
N ARG A 84 -21.94 -3.91 -8.78
CA ARG A 84 -22.97 -3.05 -8.17
C ARG A 84 -22.56 -2.62 -6.76
N ARG A 85 -22.07 -3.55 -5.94
CA ARG A 85 -21.58 -3.28 -4.58
C ARG A 85 -20.43 -2.26 -4.59
N ARG A 86 -19.45 -2.39 -5.50
CA ARG A 86 -18.36 -1.41 -5.65
C ARG A 86 -18.88 -0.02 -6.03
N ARG A 87 -19.81 0.08 -6.99
CA ARG A 87 -20.40 1.37 -7.40
C ARG A 87 -21.15 2.03 -6.24
N ASN A 88 -21.97 1.26 -5.53
CA ASN A 88 -22.75 1.78 -4.40
C ASN A 88 -21.87 2.30 -3.26
N ARG A 89 -20.73 1.66 -2.97
CA ARG A 89 -19.77 2.17 -1.97
C ARG A 89 -19.22 3.54 -2.33
N ILE A 90 -18.84 3.75 -3.59
CA ILE A 90 -18.32 5.04 -4.06
C ILE A 90 -19.42 6.11 -4.07
N LEU A 91 -20.65 5.75 -4.48
CA LEU A 91 -21.79 6.66 -4.43
C LEU A 91 -22.16 7.04 -2.98
N ALA A 92 -22.01 6.11 -2.03
CA ALA A 92 -22.21 6.41 -0.61
C ALA A 92 -21.19 7.43 -0.07
N ILE A 93 -19.91 7.30 -0.44
CA ILE A 93 -18.86 8.26 -0.04
C ILE A 93 -19.10 9.65 -0.64
N THR A 94 -19.68 9.69 -1.86
CA THR A 94 -19.93 10.93 -2.60
C THR A 94 -21.35 11.48 -2.39
N ALA A 95 -22.10 10.91 -1.46
CA ALA A 95 -23.42 11.41 -1.08
C ALA A 95 -23.29 12.88 -0.60
N GLY A 96 -24.14 13.75 -1.15
CA GLY A 96 -24.09 15.20 -0.88
C GLY A 96 -23.21 16.01 -1.84
N PHE A 97 -22.44 15.37 -2.73
CA PHE A 97 -21.71 16.11 -3.77
C PHE A 97 -22.66 16.73 -4.79
N LYS A 98 -22.27 17.89 -5.33
CA LYS A 98 -23.10 18.68 -6.22
C LYS A 98 -23.30 17.99 -7.58
N ARG A 99 -24.55 17.97 -8.07
CA ARG A 99 -24.93 17.53 -9.43
C ARG A 99 -24.45 16.12 -9.77
N ALA A 100 -23.67 15.97 -10.84
CA ALA A 100 -23.24 14.70 -11.39
C ALA A 100 -22.27 13.94 -10.48
N HIS A 101 -21.57 14.62 -9.58
CA HIS A 101 -20.57 14.00 -8.70
C HIS A 101 -21.17 13.10 -7.61
N SER A 102 -22.48 13.17 -7.34
CA SER A 102 -23.20 12.26 -6.44
C SER A 102 -24.06 11.23 -7.15
N ARG A 103 -24.37 11.44 -8.44
CA ARG A 103 -25.29 10.57 -9.22
C ARG A 103 -24.56 9.63 -10.17
N LEU A 104 -23.57 10.14 -10.91
CA LEU A 104 -22.90 9.38 -11.97
C LEU A 104 -21.60 8.76 -11.44
N PHE A 105 -21.43 7.45 -11.63
CA PHE A 105 -20.31 6.70 -11.05
C PHE A 105 -18.91 7.21 -11.48
N ARG A 106 -18.72 7.52 -12.77
CA ARG A 106 -17.43 7.97 -13.30
C ARG A 106 -16.96 9.30 -12.67
N PRO A 107 -17.75 10.39 -12.72
CA PRO A 107 -17.36 11.65 -12.07
C PRO A 107 -17.37 11.56 -10.54
N ALA A 108 -18.23 10.72 -9.94
CA ALA A 108 -18.21 10.46 -8.50
C ALA A 108 -16.87 9.84 -8.06
N ASN A 109 -16.38 8.82 -8.78
CA ASN A 109 -15.11 8.19 -8.48
C ASN A 109 -13.93 9.17 -8.58
N GLN A 110 -13.91 10.01 -9.62
CA GLN A 110 -12.90 11.07 -9.76
C GLN A 110 -12.95 12.05 -8.59
N GLN A 111 -14.15 12.47 -8.18
CA GLN A 111 -14.33 13.41 -7.09
C GLN A 111 -13.96 12.80 -5.73
N ALA A 112 -14.31 11.52 -5.49
CA ALA A 112 -13.92 10.80 -4.29
C ALA A 112 -12.40 10.78 -4.13
N MET A 113 -11.66 10.48 -5.20
CA MET A 113 -10.19 10.51 -5.17
C MET A 113 -9.66 11.91 -4.84
N LYS A 114 -10.18 12.97 -5.48
CA LYS A 114 -9.79 14.36 -5.18
C LYS A 114 -10.10 14.77 -3.74
N ALA A 115 -11.24 14.34 -3.20
CA ALA A 115 -11.65 14.63 -1.83
C ALA A 115 -10.73 13.94 -0.82
N LEU A 116 -10.32 12.69 -1.07
CA LEU A 116 -9.39 11.97 -0.21
C LEU A 116 -8.00 12.63 -0.18
N VAL A 117 -7.48 13.03 -1.35
CA VAL A 117 -6.21 13.75 -1.44
C VAL A 117 -6.29 15.09 -0.69
N SER A 118 -7.37 15.85 -0.90
CA SER A 118 -7.57 17.14 -0.21
C SER A 118 -7.68 16.93 1.30
N SER A 119 -8.44 15.94 1.77
CA SER A 119 -8.58 15.61 3.20
C SER A 119 -7.23 15.36 3.87
N SER A 120 -6.37 14.54 3.26
CA SER A 120 -5.03 14.26 3.79
C SER A 120 -4.16 15.52 3.85
N ARG A 121 -4.15 16.32 2.78
CA ARG A 121 -3.43 17.60 2.75
C ARG A 121 -3.93 18.57 3.81
N ASP A 122 -5.24 18.70 3.95
CA ASP A 122 -5.87 19.70 4.78
C ASP A 122 -5.80 19.33 6.28
N ARG A 123 -5.67 18.05 6.64
CA ARG A 123 -5.30 17.64 8.01
C ARG A 123 -3.97 18.24 8.47
N VAL A 124 -3.00 18.36 7.56
CA VAL A 124 -1.70 18.99 7.86
C VAL A 124 -1.84 20.51 7.88
N ARG A 125 -2.57 21.10 6.92
CA ARG A 125 -2.81 22.56 6.88
C ARG A 125 -3.56 23.06 8.09
N ARG A 126 -4.59 22.35 8.56
CA ARG A 126 -5.36 22.67 9.76
C ARG A 126 -4.49 22.93 11.00
N LYS A 127 -3.39 22.18 11.15
CA LYS A 127 -2.42 22.41 12.25
C LYS A 127 -1.74 23.77 12.14
N ARG A 128 -1.42 24.22 10.92
CA ARG A 128 -0.85 25.54 10.63
C ARG A 128 -1.89 26.64 10.81
N ASP A 129 -3.10 26.43 10.30
CA ASP A 129 -4.21 27.40 10.38
C ASP A 129 -4.56 27.71 11.84
N PHE A 130 -4.67 26.68 12.70
CA PHE A 130 -4.88 26.89 14.13
C PHE A 130 -3.71 27.61 14.81
N ARG A 131 -2.47 27.26 14.45
CA ARG A 131 -1.29 27.96 14.98
C ARG A 131 -1.31 29.43 14.59
N GLN A 132 -1.65 29.76 13.34
CA GLN A 132 -1.79 31.14 12.88
C GLN A 132 -2.88 31.86 13.67
N LEU A 133 -4.05 31.24 13.86
CA LEU A 133 -5.13 31.79 14.66
C LEU A 133 -4.71 32.10 16.11
N TRP A 134 -4.02 31.17 16.77
CA TRP A 134 -3.54 31.37 18.14
C TRP A 134 -2.53 32.52 18.24
N ILE A 135 -1.64 32.65 17.26
CA ILE A 135 -0.69 33.76 17.18
C ILE A 135 -1.44 35.08 17.01
N THR A 136 -2.43 35.15 16.12
CA THR A 136 -3.23 36.36 15.90
C THR A 136 -3.98 36.79 17.17
N ARG A 137 -4.62 35.84 17.86
CA ARG A 137 -5.32 36.10 19.13
C ARG A 137 -4.36 36.60 20.22
N MET A 138 -3.24 35.91 20.40
CA MET A 138 -2.21 36.33 21.36
C MET A 138 -1.63 37.70 21.03
N ASN A 139 -1.35 37.98 19.75
CA ASN A 139 -0.80 39.26 19.33
C ASN A 139 -1.77 40.41 19.66
N ALA A 140 -3.07 40.22 19.48
CA ALA A 140 -4.06 41.20 19.89
C ALA A 140 -4.03 41.44 21.41
N ALA A 141 -4.03 40.38 22.22
CA ALA A 141 -3.99 40.48 23.68
C ALA A 141 -2.70 41.13 24.22
N VAL A 142 -1.54 40.74 23.71
CA VAL A 142 -0.24 41.29 24.14
C VAL A 142 -0.10 42.76 23.73
N ARG A 143 -0.65 43.15 22.56
CA ARG A 143 -0.62 44.56 22.12
C ARG A 143 -1.42 45.48 23.02
N GLN A 144 -2.51 44.99 23.63
CA GLN A 144 -3.24 45.77 24.64
C GLN A 144 -2.39 46.08 25.88
N LYS A 145 -1.31 45.31 26.12
CA LYS A 145 -0.34 45.51 27.20
C LYS A 145 0.95 46.20 26.72
N GLY A 146 0.99 46.72 25.49
CA GLY A 146 2.11 47.50 24.95
C GLY A 146 3.31 46.70 24.45
N ILE A 147 3.27 45.36 24.44
CA ILE A 147 4.37 44.51 23.95
C ILE A 147 4.00 43.89 22.59
N SER A 148 5.01 43.49 21.81
CA SER A 148 4.79 42.74 20.57
C SER A 148 4.81 41.23 20.80
N TYR A 149 4.05 40.50 19.97
CA TYR A 149 4.31 39.14 19.50
C TYR A 149 5.63 38.49 20.00
N SER A 150 6.68 38.84 19.27
CA SER A 150 8.00 38.25 19.35
C SER A 150 8.67 38.49 20.70
N LYS A 151 8.51 39.70 21.27
CA LYS A 151 9.07 40.04 22.58
C LYS A 151 8.44 39.18 23.68
N PHE A 152 7.11 39.05 23.68
CA PHE A 152 6.40 38.23 24.67
C PHE A 152 6.84 36.75 24.62
N ILE A 153 6.95 36.17 23.43
CA ILE A 153 7.43 34.78 23.27
C ILE A 153 8.89 34.64 23.71
N HIS A 154 9.74 35.61 23.40
CA HIS A 154 11.13 35.61 23.83
C HIS A 154 11.24 35.61 25.36
N GLN A 155 10.49 36.47 26.04
CA GLN A 155 10.46 36.53 27.50
C GLN A 155 9.92 35.23 28.13
N LEU A 156 8.89 34.62 27.53
CA LEU A 156 8.39 33.31 27.97
C LEU A 156 9.46 32.22 27.96
N TYR A 157 10.26 32.16 26.88
CA TYR A 157 11.38 31.21 26.79
C TYR A 157 12.50 31.54 27.77
N LYS A 158 12.86 32.82 27.92
CA LYS A 158 13.86 33.29 28.90
C LYS A 158 13.47 32.88 30.33
N ASN A 159 12.19 33.04 30.66
CA ASN A 159 11.63 32.70 31.97
C ASN A 159 11.31 31.20 32.16
N LYS A 160 11.67 30.36 31.17
CA LYS A 160 11.47 28.90 31.15
C LYS A 160 10.01 28.46 31.35
N ILE A 161 9.05 29.26 30.87
CA ILE A 161 7.62 28.94 30.95
C ILE A 161 7.22 28.06 29.76
N GLY A 162 7.02 26.76 30.01
CA GLY A 162 6.70 25.73 29.01
C GLY A 162 5.25 25.76 28.48
N LEU A 163 4.62 26.92 28.38
CA LEU A 163 3.21 27.03 27.97
C LEU A 163 3.03 26.97 26.45
N ASN A 164 2.06 26.15 26.02
CA ASN A 164 1.69 26.05 24.63
C ASN A 164 0.88 27.26 24.16
N ARG A 165 1.09 27.68 22.90
CA ARG A 165 0.36 28.80 22.26
C ARG A 165 -1.16 28.61 22.27
N LYS A 166 -1.63 27.36 22.12
CA LYS A 166 -3.05 27.02 22.27
C LYS A 166 -3.60 27.48 23.61
N MET A 167 -2.96 27.07 24.71
CA MET A 167 -3.40 27.37 26.07
C MET A 167 -3.38 28.87 26.33
N ILE A 168 -2.28 29.54 25.98
CA ILE A 168 -2.16 31.00 26.18
C ILE A 168 -3.25 31.75 25.40
N SER A 169 -3.51 31.35 24.14
CA SER A 169 -4.56 31.98 23.33
C SER A 169 -5.97 31.72 23.86
N GLN A 170 -6.19 30.60 24.57
CA GLN A 170 -7.48 30.29 25.18
C GLN A 170 -7.67 31.09 26.47
N ILE A 171 -6.64 31.15 27.32
CA ILE A 171 -6.64 31.97 28.54
C ILE A 171 -6.89 33.43 28.16
N ALA A 172 -6.16 33.97 27.18
CA ALA A 172 -6.33 35.36 26.73
C ALA A 172 -7.76 35.72 26.26
N VAL A 173 -8.58 34.72 25.87
CA VAL A 173 -9.97 34.95 25.43
C VAL A 173 -10.98 34.68 26.56
N LEU A 174 -10.75 33.65 27.37
CA LEU A 174 -11.70 33.22 28.39
C LEU A 174 -11.51 33.95 29.72
N ASP A 175 -10.25 34.21 30.10
CA ASP A 175 -9.89 34.76 31.40
C ASP A 175 -8.73 35.76 31.25
N ASN A 176 -9.12 37.03 31.20
CA ASN A 176 -8.16 38.12 31.06
C ASN A 176 -7.34 38.32 32.34
N ASP A 177 -7.91 38.05 33.52
CA ASP A 177 -7.23 38.26 34.80
C ASP A 177 -6.07 37.28 34.95
N ALA A 178 -6.30 36.01 34.63
CA ALA A 178 -5.23 35.01 34.58
C ALA A 178 -4.14 35.37 33.56
N PHE A 179 -4.51 35.94 32.40
CA PHE A 179 -3.54 36.40 31.40
C PHE A 179 -2.66 37.55 31.94
N VAL A 180 -3.25 38.49 32.69
CA VAL A 180 -2.52 39.60 33.34
C VAL A 180 -1.55 39.07 34.39
N GLN A 181 -1.95 38.08 35.21
CA GLN A 181 -1.04 37.48 36.19
C GLN A 181 0.18 36.82 35.54
N ILE A 182 -0.02 36.12 34.41
CA ILE A 182 1.08 35.55 33.62
C ILE A 182 2.00 36.66 33.11
N PHE A 183 1.43 37.76 32.62
CA PHE A 183 2.20 38.89 32.13
C PHE A 183 3.04 39.56 33.22
N ASN A 184 2.48 39.75 34.42
CA ASN A 184 3.20 40.33 35.55
C ASN A 184 4.38 39.45 35.98
N LYS A 185 4.17 38.13 36.09
CA LYS A 185 5.26 37.17 36.38
C LYS A 185 6.38 37.16 35.36
N ILE A 186 6.10 37.57 34.12
CA ILE A 186 7.12 37.66 33.07
C ILE A 186 8.01 38.89 33.29
N ASN A 187 7.41 40.03 33.65
CA ASN A 187 8.14 41.29 33.86
C ASN A 187 8.97 41.28 35.15
N GLU A 188 8.48 40.64 36.22
CA GLU A 188 9.20 40.55 37.50
C GLU A 188 10.57 39.88 37.41
N LYS A 189 10.75 38.94 36.47
CA LYS A 189 12.03 38.22 36.29
C LYS A 189 13.03 38.93 35.38
N ASP A 190 12.57 39.95 34.66
CA ASP A 190 13.42 40.76 33.78
C ASP A 190 14.03 41.96 34.51
N ALA A 191 13.48 42.33 35.68
CA ALA A 191 14.00 43.33 36.62
C ALA A 191 15.01 42.71 37.60
#